data_AF-A0A7U9CJ63-F1
#
_entry.id   AF-A0A7U9CJ63-F1
#
_cell.length_a   1.000
_cell.length_b   1.000
_cell.length_c   1.000
_cell.angle_alpha   90.00
_cell.angle_beta   90.00
_cell.angle_gamma   90.00
#
_symmetry.space_group_name_H-M   'P 1'
#
loop_
_entity.id
_entity.type
_entity.pdbx_description
1 polymer ?
#
loop_
_entity_poly.entity_id
_entity_poly.type
_entity_poly.pdbx_seq_one_letter_code
_entity_poly.pdbx_strand_id
1 'polypeptide(L)'
;MSLHRVARFADVPEDRGLPVQIGDCKLVLLRVAGQLRAFQGECPHAGAPLADGALCHGRLICPWHKAAFRAEDGALCEPPALDSLKRYPLEMRGDEVWVDDQPIFDPHVPPADDARTFVIVGAGAAGTACAAALREKGFGGRVVMIDHEPDAGYDRTVLSKFVLAAEMQVSETPPLRDDDFYREQRLERLQDEVRSIDVDGKILHLREGQSLRYDAAVLATGAVPNSLELPGADLPQVFVLRSKAQAGQIMSAAKAEQRAVIIGDSFIALE
;
A
#
# COMPACT_ATOMS: atom_id res chain seq x y z
N MET A 1 -1.63 -3.68 -31.04
CA MET A 1 -2.85 -4.27 -30.47
C MET A 1 -2.95 -5.69 -30.99
N SER A 2 -2.64 -6.66 -30.13
CA SER A 2 -2.69 -8.08 -30.45
C SER A 2 -3.88 -8.66 -29.72
N LEU A 3 -5.02 -8.81 -30.41
CA LEU A 3 -6.22 -9.35 -29.78
C LEU A 3 -6.21 -10.87 -29.81
N HIS A 4 -6.43 -11.49 -28.65
CA HIS A 4 -6.47 -12.94 -28.46
C HIS A 4 -7.86 -13.38 -28.04
N ARG A 5 -8.38 -14.43 -28.67
CA ARG A 5 -9.62 -15.08 -28.25
C ARG A 5 -9.39 -15.81 -26.93
N VAL A 6 -10.07 -15.40 -25.86
CA VAL A 6 -9.82 -15.92 -24.50
C VAL A 6 -11.01 -16.64 -23.87
N ALA A 7 -12.25 -16.33 -24.26
CA ALA A 7 -13.45 -16.95 -23.69
C ALA A 7 -14.66 -16.72 -24.62
N ARG A 8 -15.81 -17.33 -24.29
CA ARG A 8 -17.12 -16.84 -24.73
C ARG A 8 -17.78 -16.00 -23.64
N PHE A 9 -18.68 -15.10 -24.02
CA PHE A 9 -19.43 -14.26 -23.08
C PHE A 9 -20.17 -15.08 -22.00
N ALA A 10 -20.75 -16.21 -22.40
CA ALA A 10 -21.50 -17.09 -21.51
C ALA A 10 -20.61 -17.79 -20.46
N ASP A 11 -19.31 -17.93 -20.73
CA ASP A 11 -18.36 -18.60 -19.84
C ASP A 11 -17.93 -17.71 -18.66
N VAL A 12 -18.10 -16.38 -18.78
CA VAL A 12 -17.72 -15.44 -17.71
C VAL A 12 -18.85 -15.37 -16.67
N PRO A 13 -18.61 -15.79 -15.42
CA PRO A 13 -19.62 -15.77 -14.36
C PRO A 13 -19.91 -14.34 -13.86
N GLU A 14 -21.02 -14.15 -13.16
CA GLU A 14 -21.44 -12.84 -12.61
C GLU A 14 -21.05 -12.62 -11.16
N ASP A 15 -20.70 -13.69 -10.44
CA ASP A 15 -20.41 -13.70 -9.00
C ASP A 15 -18.92 -13.83 -8.67
N ARG A 16 -18.08 -14.05 -9.69
CA ARG A 16 -16.61 -14.16 -9.57
C ARG A 16 -15.92 -13.78 -10.87
N GLY A 17 -14.60 -13.71 -10.84
CA GLY A 17 -13.79 -13.52 -12.05
C GLY A 17 -13.57 -14.83 -12.82
N LEU A 18 -13.43 -14.75 -14.14
CA LEU A 18 -12.89 -15.83 -14.95
C LEU A 18 -11.38 -15.60 -15.17
N PRO A 19 -10.50 -16.51 -14.74
CA PRO A 19 -9.08 -16.39 -15.01
C PRO A 19 -8.80 -16.68 -16.49
N VAL A 20 -7.92 -15.89 -17.09
CA VAL A 20 -7.50 -16.02 -18.49
C VAL A 20 -6.00 -15.76 -18.61
N GLN A 21 -5.36 -16.42 -19.56
CA GLN A 21 -3.92 -16.38 -19.74
C GLN A 21 -3.61 -16.11 -21.22
N ILE A 22 -2.80 -15.09 -21.51
CA ILE A 22 -2.25 -14.82 -22.84
C ILE A 22 -0.72 -14.79 -22.73
N GLY A 23 -0.04 -15.83 -23.20
CA GLY A 23 1.39 -15.98 -22.93
C GLY A 23 1.65 -15.97 -21.42
N ASP A 24 2.50 -15.06 -20.95
CA ASP A 24 2.79 -14.87 -19.52
C ASP A 24 1.82 -13.88 -18.82
N CYS A 25 0.95 -13.20 -19.58
CA CYS A 25 0.00 -12.23 -19.05
C CYS A 25 -1.20 -12.97 -18.40
N LYS A 26 -1.25 -12.91 -17.05
CA LYS A 26 -2.39 -13.37 -16.26
C LYS A 26 -3.44 -12.28 -16.18
N LEU A 27 -4.66 -12.61 -16.54
CA LEU A 27 -5.80 -11.69 -16.61
C LEU A 27 -7.01 -12.25 -15.85
N VAL A 28 -7.94 -11.37 -15.51
CA VAL A 28 -9.26 -11.73 -14.99
C VAL A 28 -10.35 -11.01 -15.77
N LEU A 29 -11.34 -11.75 -16.26
CA LEU A 29 -12.56 -11.19 -16.84
C LEU A 29 -13.64 -11.08 -15.78
N LEU A 30 -14.29 -9.93 -15.72
CA LEU A 30 -15.45 -9.70 -14.86
C LEU A 30 -16.68 -9.44 -15.74
N ARG A 31 -17.84 -9.98 -15.32
CA ARG A 31 -19.14 -9.66 -15.91
C ARG A 31 -20.03 -9.00 -14.87
N VAL A 32 -20.31 -7.70 -15.04
CA VAL A 32 -21.18 -6.93 -14.13
C VAL A 32 -22.23 -6.22 -14.94
N ALA A 33 -23.50 -6.39 -14.57
CA ALA A 33 -24.65 -5.79 -15.26
C ALA A 33 -24.63 -6.01 -16.79
N GLY A 34 -24.24 -7.22 -17.22
CA GLY A 34 -24.15 -7.60 -18.63
C GLY A 34 -22.95 -7.01 -19.39
N GLN A 35 -22.06 -6.26 -18.73
CA GLN A 35 -20.85 -5.72 -19.34
C GLN A 35 -19.61 -6.49 -18.92
N LEU A 36 -18.71 -6.73 -19.88
CA LEU A 36 -17.41 -7.33 -19.62
C LEU A 36 -16.34 -6.27 -19.35
N ARG A 37 -15.41 -6.63 -18.47
CA ARG A 37 -14.17 -5.90 -18.21
C ARG A 37 -13.02 -6.88 -18.07
N ALA A 38 -11.82 -6.47 -18.48
CA ALA A 38 -10.60 -7.25 -18.37
C ALA A 38 -9.56 -6.48 -17.55
N PHE A 39 -9.01 -7.14 -16.53
CA PHE A 39 -8.00 -6.58 -15.64
C PHE A 39 -6.81 -7.52 -15.50
N GLN A 40 -5.69 -7.03 -14.94
CA GLN A 40 -4.61 -7.91 -14.47
C GLN A 40 -5.17 -8.99 -13.53
N GLY A 41 -4.64 -10.20 -13.62
CA GLY A 41 -5.14 -11.36 -12.86
C GLY A 41 -4.63 -11.42 -11.43
N GLU A 42 -3.62 -10.64 -11.08
CA GLU A 42 -2.97 -10.65 -9.77
C GLU A 42 -3.20 -9.34 -9.03
N CYS A 43 -3.48 -9.41 -7.73
CA CYS A 43 -3.69 -8.24 -6.88
C CYS A 43 -2.38 -7.45 -6.76
N PRO A 44 -2.38 -6.12 -7.01
CA PRO A 44 -1.17 -5.30 -6.93
C PRO A 44 -0.59 -5.16 -5.51
N HIS A 45 -1.27 -5.66 -4.48
CA HIS A 45 -0.76 -5.68 -3.10
C HIS A 45 0.29 -6.77 -2.86
N ALA A 46 -0.06 -8.03 -3.13
CA ALA A 46 0.79 -9.18 -2.80
C ALA A 46 0.70 -10.31 -3.83
N GLY A 47 0.12 -10.07 -5.02
CA GLY A 47 0.06 -11.07 -6.09
C GLY A 47 -1.07 -12.09 -5.97
N ALA A 48 -2.04 -11.88 -5.08
CA ALA A 48 -3.17 -12.80 -4.91
C ALA A 48 -3.92 -13.01 -6.25
N PRO A 49 -4.27 -14.25 -6.63
CA PRO A 49 -5.05 -14.52 -7.84
C PRO A 49 -6.47 -13.94 -7.70
N LEU A 50 -6.77 -12.88 -8.44
CA LEU A 50 -8.02 -12.14 -8.30
C LEU A 50 -9.25 -12.93 -8.76
N ALA A 51 -9.07 -13.95 -9.60
CA ALA A 51 -10.13 -14.86 -9.99
C ALA A 51 -10.67 -15.70 -8.80
N ASP A 52 -9.86 -15.92 -7.76
CA ASP A 52 -10.28 -16.60 -6.52
C ASP A 52 -10.97 -15.62 -5.55
N GLY A 53 -11.03 -14.34 -5.89
CA GLY A 53 -11.73 -13.30 -5.15
C GLY A 53 -13.25 -13.35 -5.32
N ALA A 54 -13.94 -12.51 -4.56
CA ALA A 54 -15.40 -12.37 -4.64
C ALA A 54 -15.78 -11.15 -5.49
N LEU A 55 -16.79 -11.27 -6.34
CA LEU A 55 -17.39 -10.13 -7.05
C LEU A 55 -18.74 -9.82 -6.41
N CYS A 56 -18.82 -8.72 -5.66
CA CYS A 56 -20.00 -8.36 -4.88
C CYS A 56 -20.26 -6.86 -4.95
N HIS A 57 -21.52 -6.47 -5.18
CA HIS A 57 -21.95 -5.07 -5.26
C HIS A 57 -21.09 -4.19 -6.18
N GLY A 58 -20.71 -4.72 -7.35
CA GLY A 58 -19.87 -4.00 -8.31
C GLY A 58 -18.42 -3.83 -7.88
N ARG A 59 -17.94 -4.62 -6.90
CA ARG A 59 -16.55 -4.61 -6.43
C ARG A 59 -15.94 -6.01 -6.51
N LEU A 60 -14.72 -6.08 -7.02
CA LEU A 60 -13.86 -7.26 -6.94
C LEU A 60 -13.03 -7.19 -5.66
N ILE A 61 -13.18 -8.19 -4.80
CA ILE A 61 -12.53 -8.27 -3.49
C ILE A 61 -11.45 -9.34 -3.54
N CYS A 62 -10.21 -8.91 -3.28
CA CYS A 62 -9.04 -9.78 -3.25
C CYS A 62 -9.20 -10.92 -2.21
N PRO A 63 -8.82 -12.17 -2.54
CA PRO A 63 -9.03 -13.30 -1.64
C PRO A 63 -8.13 -13.26 -0.39
N TRP A 64 -6.95 -12.65 -0.45
CA TRP A 64 -5.99 -12.65 0.66
C TRP A 64 -6.29 -11.56 1.68
N HIS A 65 -6.04 -10.29 1.33
CA HIS A 65 -6.12 -9.16 2.27
C HIS A 65 -7.30 -8.22 2.04
N LYS A 66 -8.25 -8.64 1.20
CA LYS A 66 -9.54 -7.95 0.97
C LYS A 66 -9.46 -6.55 0.37
N ALA A 67 -8.32 -6.17 -0.23
CA ALA A 67 -8.25 -5.02 -1.12
C ALA A 67 -9.40 -5.09 -2.14
N ALA A 68 -10.14 -3.99 -2.27
CA ALA A 68 -11.35 -3.95 -3.09
C ALA A 68 -11.17 -3.00 -4.26
N PHE A 69 -11.60 -3.43 -5.44
CA PHE A 69 -11.50 -2.70 -6.69
C PHE A 69 -12.88 -2.55 -7.32
N ARG A 70 -13.21 -1.37 -7.85
CA ARG A 70 -14.46 -1.15 -8.57
C ARG A 70 -14.43 -1.96 -9.86
N ALA A 71 -15.44 -2.79 -10.08
CA ALA A 71 -15.47 -3.69 -11.23
C ALA A 71 -15.66 -2.94 -12.56
N GLU A 72 -16.20 -1.71 -12.53
CA GLU A 72 -16.44 -0.90 -13.73
C GLU A 72 -15.16 -0.43 -14.42
N ASP A 73 -14.15 -0.04 -13.64
CA ASP A 73 -12.93 0.62 -14.15
C ASP A 73 -11.64 0.19 -13.44
N GLY A 74 -11.72 -0.70 -12.45
CA GLY A 74 -10.57 -1.21 -11.71
C GLY A 74 -10.09 -0.28 -10.60
N ALA A 75 -10.78 0.83 -10.33
CA ALA A 75 -10.35 1.80 -9.36
C ALA A 75 -10.25 1.19 -7.94
N LEU A 76 -9.14 1.43 -7.26
CA LEU A 76 -8.96 1.05 -5.87
C LEU A 76 -10.03 1.73 -5.00
N CYS A 77 -10.82 0.92 -4.31
CA CYS A 77 -11.88 1.37 -3.42
C CYS A 77 -11.46 1.25 -1.96
N GLU A 78 -10.78 0.16 -1.60
CA GLU A 78 -10.37 -0.13 -0.22
C GLU A 78 -8.96 -0.70 -0.16
N PRO A 79 -8.16 -0.32 0.87
CA PRO A 79 -6.81 -0.83 1.12
C PRO A 79 -6.82 -2.36 1.35
N PRO A 80 -5.66 -3.06 1.38
CA PRO A 80 -4.29 -2.51 1.50
C PRO A 80 -3.53 -2.27 0.21
N ALA A 81 -4.07 -2.58 -0.97
CA ALA A 81 -3.42 -2.21 -2.22
C ALA A 81 -3.22 -0.69 -2.31
N LEU A 82 -2.19 -0.26 -3.07
CA LEU A 82 -1.90 1.15 -3.30
C LEU A 82 -2.18 1.60 -4.73
N ASP A 83 -2.47 0.66 -5.63
CA ASP A 83 -2.73 0.89 -7.05
C ASP A 83 -4.12 0.38 -7.44
N SER A 84 -4.74 1.09 -8.37
CA SER A 84 -5.85 0.59 -9.16
C SER A 84 -5.41 -0.54 -10.10
N LEU A 85 -6.35 -1.37 -10.54
CA LEU A 85 -6.04 -2.47 -11.46
C LEU A 85 -5.69 -1.95 -12.85
N LYS A 86 -4.65 -2.52 -13.46
CA LYS A 86 -4.41 -2.36 -14.90
C LYS A 86 -5.59 -2.91 -15.69
N ARG A 87 -6.09 -2.11 -16.63
CA ARG A 87 -7.17 -2.46 -17.56
C ARG A 87 -6.60 -2.96 -18.87
N TYR A 88 -7.28 -3.89 -19.51
CA TYR A 88 -6.90 -4.43 -20.81
C TYR A 88 -8.02 -4.16 -21.82
N PRO A 89 -7.71 -3.63 -23.02
CA PRO A 89 -8.70 -3.51 -24.08
C PRO A 89 -9.34 -4.86 -24.39
N LEU A 90 -10.66 -4.86 -24.57
CA LEU A 90 -11.40 -6.04 -25.01
C LEU A 90 -12.38 -5.69 -26.12
N GLU A 91 -12.66 -6.66 -26.97
CA GLU A 91 -13.59 -6.59 -28.09
C GLU A 91 -14.48 -7.84 -28.07
N MET A 92 -15.77 -7.65 -28.36
CA MET A 92 -16.71 -8.76 -28.61
C MET A 92 -16.78 -9.04 -30.12
N ARG A 93 -16.57 -10.29 -30.52
CA ARG A 93 -16.78 -10.75 -31.90
C ARG A 93 -17.84 -11.85 -31.91
N GLY A 94 -19.10 -11.45 -32.09
CA GLY A 94 -20.22 -12.35 -31.84
C GLY A 94 -20.31 -12.69 -30.36
N ASP A 95 -20.22 -13.98 -30.02
CA ASP A 95 -20.20 -14.49 -28.64
C ASP A 95 -18.78 -14.59 -28.06
N GLU A 96 -17.75 -14.33 -28.86
CA GLU A 96 -16.34 -14.48 -28.46
C GLU A 96 -15.79 -13.22 -27.80
N VAL A 97 -15.06 -13.42 -26.71
CA VAL A 97 -14.32 -12.37 -25.99
C VAL A 97 -12.88 -12.37 -26.47
N TRP A 98 -12.45 -11.23 -26.99
CA TRP A 98 -11.08 -11.00 -27.46
C TRP A 98 -10.42 -9.92 -26.60
N VAL A 99 -9.21 -10.17 -26.10
CA VAL A 99 -8.50 -9.25 -25.18
C VAL A 99 -7.10 -8.97 -25.69
N ASP A 100 -6.66 -7.72 -25.55
CA ASP A 100 -5.29 -7.30 -25.88
C ASP A 100 -4.34 -7.71 -24.76
N ASP A 101 -3.12 -8.13 -25.10
CA ASP A 101 -2.12 -8.52 -24.12
C ASP A 101 -1.39 -7.32 -23.49
N GLN A 102 -1.61 -6.11 -24.03
CA GLN A 102 -1.08 -4.87 -23.48
C GLN A 102 -2.12 -4.13 -22.64
N PRO A 103 -1.76 -3.66 -21.43
CA PRO A 103 -2.65 -2.84 -20.63
C PRO A 103 -2.87 -1.48 -21.31
N ILE A 104 -4.02 -0.85 -21.03
CA ILE A 104 -4.27 0.54 -21.35
C ILE A 104 -3.23 1.37 -20.58
N PHE A 105 -2.39 2.09 -21.31
CA PHE A 105 -1.41 2.98 -20.69
C PHE A 105 -2.13 4.17 -20.04
N ASP A 106 -1.95 4.32 -18.73
CA ASP A 106 -2.51 5.40 -17.93
C ASP A 106 -1.37 5.98 -17.06
N PRO A 107 -0.58 6.93 -17.60
CA PRO A 107 0.47 7.56 -16.83
C PRO A 107 -0.17 8.49 -15.81
N HIS A 108 -0.37 7.97 -14.60
CA HIS A 108 -0.94 8.68 -13.47
C HIS A 108 0.06 9.66 -12.84
N VAL A 109 0.73 10.46 -13.66
CA VAL A 109 1.59 11.57 -13.23
C VAL A 109 0.87 12.87 -13.60
N PRO A 110 0.24 13.57 -12.65
CA PRO A 110 -0.47 14.81 -12.95
C PRO A 110 0.48 15.89 -13.48
N PRO A 111 0.00 16.85 -14.29
CA PRO A 111 0.78 18.02 -14.70
C PRO A 111 1.34 18.79 -13.49
N ALA A 112 2.48 19.45 -13.67
CA ALA A 112 3.12 20.24 -12.61
C ALA A 112 2.68 21.73 -12.67
N ASP A 113 1.38 21.98 -12.81
CA ASP A 113 0.78 23.31 -13.00
C ASP A 113 0.06 23.84 -11.74
N ASP A 114 0.16 23.13 -10.62
CA ASP A 114 -0.40 23.51 -9.33
C ASP A 114 0.70 24.02 -8.39
N ALA A 115 0.58 25.26 -7.94
CA ALA A 115 1.55 25.90 -7.05
C ALA A 115 1.43 25.49 -5.57
N ARG A 116 0.39 24.74 -5.20
CA ARG A 116 0.12 24.37 -3.82
C ARG A 116 1.12 23.33 -3.29
N THR A 117 1.41 23.41 -2.00
CA THR A 117 2.20 22.43 -1.25
C THR A 117 1.31 21.64 -0.30
N PHE A 118 1.29 20.32 -0.46
CA PHE A 118 0.65 19.38 0.45
C PHE A 118 1.71 18.68 1.30
N VAL A 119 1.56 18.72 2.62
CA VAL A 119 2.48 18.02 3.54
C VAL A 119 1.82 16.80 4.16
N ILE A 120 2.55 15.69 4.21
CA ILE A 120 2.14 14.45 4.85
C ILE A 120 3.09 14.22 6.03
N VAL A 121 2.57 14.34 7.25
CA VAL A 121 3.35 14.09 8.48
C VAL A 121 3.21 12.63 8.87
N GLY A 122 4.24 11.83 8.61
CA GLY A 122 4.26 10.37 8.72
C GLY A 122 4.27 9.71 7.34
N ALA A 123 5.26 8.87 7.09
CA ALA A 123 5.47 8.14 5.84
C ALA A 123 5.27 6.62 5.99
N GLY A 124 4.55 6.18 7.04
CA GLY A 124 4.03 4.81 7.12
C GLY A 124 2.87 4.55 6.13
N ALA A 125 2.19 3.41 6.26
CA ALA A 125 1.15 2.98 5.33
C ALA A 125 0.09 4.04 4.98
N ALA A 126 -0.40 4.77 5.98
CA ALA A 126 -1.37 5.84 5.77
C ALA A 126 -0.80 7.01 4.94
N GLY A 127 0.45 7.41 5.21
CA GLY A 127 1.12 8.48 4.49
C GLY A 127 1.43 8.11 3.05
N THR A 128 1.95 6.90 2.83
CA THR A 128 2.21 6.37 1.49
C THR A 128 0.92 6.24 0.68
N ALA A 129 -0.17 5.74 1.28
CA ALA A 129 -1.47 5.68 0.63
C ALA A 129 -2.02 7.07 0.29
N CYS A 130 -1.85 8.06 1.19
CA CYS A 130 -2.24 9.44 0.92
C CYS A 130 -1.47 10.04 -0.26
N ALA A 131 -0.14 9.84 -0.30
CA ALA A 131 0.69 10.32 -1.40
C ALA A 131 0.29 9.72 -2.75
N ALA A 132 0.04 8.40 -2.78
CA ALA A 132 -0.45 7.70 -3.96
C ALA A 132 -1.83 8.23 -4.40
N ALA A 133 -2.76 8.39 -3.45
CA ALA A 133 -4.11 8.89 -3.75
C ALA A 133 -4.10 10.34 -4.24
N LEU A 134 -3.25 11.22 -3.68
CA LEU A 134 -3.10 12.60 -4.17
C LEU A 134 -2.74 12.61 -5.66
N ARG A 135 -1.78 11.77 -6.05
CA ARG A 135 -1.35 11.67 -7.45
C ARG A 135 -2.41 11.02 -8.33
N GLU A 136 -3.04 9.95 -7.86
CA GLU A 136 -4.13 9.28 -8.57
C GLU A 136 -5.33 10.20 -8.81
N LYS A 137 -5.65 11.08 -7.85
CA LYS A 137 -6.74 12.05 -8.00
C LYS A 137 -6.31 13.35 -8.69
N GLY A 138 -5.12 13.38 -9.28
CA GLY A 138 -4.68 14.46 -10.16
C GLY A 138 -4.08 15.67 -9.46
N PHE A 139 -3.69 15.58 -8.17
CA PHE A 139 -3.01 16.68 -7.50
C PHE A 139 -1.60 16.86 -8.09
N GLY A 140 -1.41 17.95 -8.85
CA GLY A 140 -0.17 18.27 -9.55
C GLY A 140 0.92 18.94 -8.69
N GLY A 141 0.52 19.44 -7.51
CA GLY A 141 1.37 20.29 -6.68
C GLY A 141 2.47 19.55 -5.94
N ARG A 142 3.27 20.33 -5.20
CA ARG A 142 4.37 19.80 -4.40
C ARG A 142 3.82 18.93 -3.27
N VAL A 143 4.36 17.72 -3.11
CA VAL A 143 4.01 16.83 -2.00
C VAL A 143 5.27 16.51 -1.24
N VAL A 144 5.26 16.81 0.07
CA VAL A 144 6.37 16.54 0.98
C VAL A 144 5.91 15.56 2.04
N MET A 145 6.55 14.40 2.10
CA MET A 145 6.36 13.38 3.13
C MET A 145 7.47 13.53 4.17
N ILE A 146 7.10 13.69 5.44
CA ILE A 146 8.05 13.92 6.53
C ILE A 146 7.90 12.79 7.55
N ASP A 147 8.97 12.08 7.86
CA ASP A 147 8.97 11.07 8.91
C ASP A 147 10.31 11.05 9.66
N HIS A 148 10.27 10.76 10.96
CA HIS A 148 11.45 10.62 11.80
C HIS A 148 12.22 9.30 11.57
N GLU A 149 11.55 8.25 11.10
CA GLU A 149 12.19 6.96 10.86
C GLU A 149 13.03 7.00 9.58
N PRO A 150 14.29 6.51 9.61
CA PRO A 150 15.05 6.27 8.39
C PRO A 150 14.33 5.22 7.54
N ASP A 151 14.32 5.41 6.23
CA ASP A 151 13.71 4.50 5.25
C ASP A 151 12.23 4.16 5.55
N ALA A 152 11.48 5.14 6.08
CA ALA A 152 10.04 5.02 6.30
C ALA A 152 9.29 4.67 4.99
N GLY A 153 8.14 4.01 5.14
CA GLY A 153 7.34 3.53 4.01
C GLY A 153 7.59 2.05 3.70
N TYR A 154 7.58 1.21 4.73
CA TYR A 154 7.78 -0.23 4.64
C TYR A 154 6.62 -0.99 5.31
N ASP A 155 6.46 -2.28 4.98
CA ASP A 155 5.45 -3.12 5.59
C ASP A 155 5.83 -3.43 7.05
N ARG A 156 5.16 -2.78 8.01
CA ARG A 156 5.39 -3.06 9.43
C ARG A 156 4.81 -4.41 9.88
N THR A 157 3.91 -5.03 9.12
CA THR A 157 3.22 -6.25 9.53
C THR A 157 4.11 -7.48 9.51
N VAL A 158 5.21 -7.45 8.73
CA VAL A 158 6.20 -8.53 8.71
C VAL A 158 7.11 -8.53 9.94
N LEU A 159 7.15 -7.42 10.69
CA LEU A 159 8.05 -7.29 11.85
C LEU A 159 7.72 -8.30 12.95
N SER A 160 6.45 -8.46 13.31
CA SER A 160 5.99 -9.47 14.29
C SER A 160 5.93 -10.88 13.73
N LYS A 161 5.94 -11.03 12.40
CA LYS A 161 5.81 -12.33 11.71
C LYS A 161 7.18 -12.84 11.30
N PHE A 162 7.49 -12.73 10.00
CA PHE A 162 8.68 -13.32 9.38
C PHE A 162 9.99 -12.84 10.02
N VAL A 163 10.05 -11.58 10.49
CA VAL A 163 11.28 -11.05 11.10
C VAL A 163 11.53 -11.70 12.47
N LEU A 164 10.57 -11.66 13.40
CA LEU A 164 10.74 -12.29 14.72
C LEU A 164 10.80 -13.83 14.64
N ALA A 165 10.21 -14.44 13.61
CA ALA A 165 10.36 -15.86 13.31
C ALA A 165 11.75 -16.23 12.73
N ALA A 166 12.64 -15.24 12.49
CA ALA A 166 13.94 -15.41 11.84
C ALA A 166 13.88 -15.97 10.40
N GLU A 167 12.74 -15.79 9.72
CA GLU A 167 12.51 -16.18 8.32
C GLU A 167 12.84 -15.03 7.35
N MET A 168 13.01 -13.81 7.87
CA MET A 168 13.33 -12.59 7.11
C MET A 168 14.27 -11.69 7.92
N GLN A 169 15.29 -11.12 7.27
CA GLN A 169 16.13 -10.12 7.93
C GLN A 169 15.41 -8.77 8.03
N VAL A 170 15.70 -7.98 9.06
CA VAL A 170 15.12 -6.63 9.24
C VAL A 170 15.37 -5.74 8.01
N SER A 171 16.53 -5.86 7.38
CA SER A 171 16.90 -5.11 6.16
C SER A 171 16.10 -5.53 4.93
N GLU A 172 15.52 -6.73 4.92
CA GLU A 172 14.74 -7.29 3.81
C GLU A 172 13.24 -6.98 3.95
N THR A 173 12.84 -6.25 5.00
CA THR A 173 11.46 -5.82 5.18
C THR A 173 11.00 -5.00 3.97
N PRO A 174 9.95 -5.44 3.25
CA PRO A 174 9.62 -4.90 1.94
C PRO A 174 9.14 -3.45 2.03
N PRO A 175 9.54 -2.59 1.08
CA PRO A 175 8.99 -1.26 0.99
C PRO A 175 7.53 -1.33 0.52
N LEU A 176 6.72 -0.36 0.93
CA LEU A 176 5.34 -0.22 0.45
C LEU A 176 5.29 0.26 -1.02
N ARG A 177 6.33 1.01 -1.43
CA ARG A 177 6.55 1.53 -2.78
C ARG A 177 8.04 1.53 -3.06
N ASP A 178 8.42 1.21 -4.29
CA ASP A 178 9.81 1.34 -4.73
C ASP A 178 10.24 2.81 -4.87
N ASP A 179 11.55 3.03 -5.02
CA ASP A 179 12.11 4.38 -5.17
C ASP A 179 11.70 5.04 -6.51
N ASP A 180 11.43 4.23 -7.53
CA ASP A 180 10.99 4.70 -8.84
C ASP A 180 9.63 5.37 -8.74
N PHE A 181 8.68 4.81 -7.98
CA PHE A 181 7.39 5.44 -7.69
C PHE A 181 7.56 6.84 -7.11
N TYR A 182 8.38 7.03 -6.08
CA TYR A 182 8.56 8.35 -5.47
C TYR A 182 9.18 9.35 -6.45
N ARG A 183 10.14 8.90 -7.27
CA ARG A 183 10.80 9.72 -8.30
C ARG A 183 9.83 10.14 -9.40
N GLU A 184 9.14 9.17 -10.01
CA GLU A 184 8.21 9.39 -11.12
C GLU A 184 7.00 10.23 -10.70
N GLN A 185 6.53 10.01 -9.48
CA GLN A 185 5.41 10.75 -8.90
C GLN A 185 5.82 12.09 -8.27
N ARG A 186 7.09 12.51 -8.35
CA ARG A 186 7.58 13.77 -7.77
C ARG A 186 7.17 13.93 -6.30
N LEU A 187 7.47 12.91 -5.49
CA LEU A 187 7.21 12.90 -4.06
C LEU A 187 8.52 13.18 -3.32
N GLU A 188 8.56 14.26 -2.55
CA GLU A 188 9.72 14.59 -1.72
C GLU A 188 9.63 13.84 -0.39
N ARG A 189 10.69 13.11 -0.01
CA ARG A 189 10.79 12.44 1.29
C ARG A 189 11.84 13.16 2.14
N LEU A 190 11.44 13.61 3.32
CA LEU A 190 12.30 14.28 4.30
C LEU A 190 12.35 13.46 5.59
N GLN A 191 13.56 13.10 6.01
CA GLN A 191 13.78 12.45 7.30
C GLN A 191 13.94 13.53 8.39
N ASP A 192 12.84 13.90 9.05
CA ASP A 192 12.85 14.86 10.16
C ASP A 192 11.60 14.64 11.04
N GLU A 193 11.57 15.25 12.21
CA GLU A 193 10.46 15.20 13.15
C GLU A 193 9.73 16.55 13.17
N VAL A 194 8.44 16.53 12.84
CA VAL A 194 7.55 17.69 13.03
C VAL A 194 7.29 17.88 14.52
N ARG A 195 7.75 18.98 15.10
CA ARG A 195 7.61 19.31 16.53
C ARG A 195 6.33 20.05 16.84
N SER A 196 5.90 20.95 15.96
CA SER A 196 4.68 21.72 16.12
C SER A 196 4.13 22.19 14.79
N ILE A 197 2.83 22.53 14.81
CA ILE A 197 2.08 22.98 13.65
C ILE A 197 1.39 24.28 14.03
N ASP A 198 1.72 25.37 13.35
CA ASP A 198 0.94 26.60 13.35
C ASP A 198 -0.13 26.49 12.27
N VAL A 199 -1.36 26.16 12.69
CA VAL A 199 -2.49 25.93 11.79
C VAL A 199 -2.95 27.24 11.14
N ASP A 200 -2.94 28.35 11.88
CA ASP A 200 -3.37 29.65 11.40
C ASP A 200 -2.36 30.24 10.41
N GLY A 201 -1.07 30.15 10.74
CA GLY A 201 0.04 30.57 9.87
C GLY A 201 0.33 29.62 8.71
N LYS A 202 -0.19 28.38 8.79
CA LYS A 202 0.09 27.24 7.91
C LYS A 202 1.58 26.92 7.80
N ILE A 203 2.23 26.77 8.96
CA ILE A 203 3.66 26.51 9.06
C ILE A 203 3.88 25.27 9.95
N LEU A 204 4.74 24.36 9.49
CA LEU A 204 5.27 23.25 10.28
C LEU A 204 6.65 23.62 10.79
N HIS A 205 6.93 23.30 12.04
CA HIS A 205 8.26 23.45 12.63
C HIS A 205 8.91 22.08 12.81
N LEU A 206 10.07 21.91 12.21
CA LEU A 206 10.85 20.68 12.28
C LEU A 206 11.85 20.72 13.44
N ARG A 207 12.36 19.56 13.85
CA ARG A 207 13.30 19.42 14.96
C ARG A 207 14.59 20.17 14.70
N GLU A 208 15.07 20.20 13.47
CA GLU A 208 16.30 20.92 13.09
C GLU A 208 16.13 22.45 13.02
N GLY A 209 14.98 22.98 13.47
CA GLY A 209 14.67 24.41 13.48
C GLY A 209 14.22 24.97 12.12
N GLN A 210 14.25 24.15 11.07
CA GLN A 210 13.67 24.48 9.77
C GLN A 210 12.14 24.60 9.90
N SER A 211 11.56 25.53 9.14
CA SER A 211 10.11 25.69 9.04
C SER A 211 9.65 25.49 7.60
N LEU A 212 8.49 24.85 7.42
CA LEU A 212 7.89 24.56 6.12
C LEU A 212 6.48 25.13 6.04
N ARG A 213 6.24 26.04 5.10
CA ARG A 213 4.90 26.53 4.80
C ARG A 213 4.14 25.52 3.94
N TYR A 214 2.86 25.35 4.20
CA TYR A 214 2.00 24.42 3.46
C TYR A 214 0.64 25.05 3.11
N ASP A 215 -0.07 24.45 2.15
CA ASP A 215 -1.44 24.83 1.80
C ASP A 215 -2.47 23.91 2.46
N ALA A 216 -2.14 22.62 2.50
CA ALA A 216 -2.85 21.56 3.22
C ALA A 216 -1.85 20.59 3.87
N ALA A 217 -2.25 19.97 4.98
CA ALA A 217 -1.47 18.94 5.64
C ALA A 217 -2.35 17.77 6.10
N VAL A 218 -1.80 16.55 6.06
CA VAL A 218 -2.42 15.38 6.70
C VAL A 218 -1.49 14.86 7.80
N LEU A 219 -2.08 14.49 8.94
CA LEU A 219 -1.37 13.86 10.05
C LEU A 219 -1.53 12.35 9.94
N ALA A 220 -0.52 11.69 9.42
CA ALA A 220 -0.39 10.25 9.26
C ALA A 220 0.66 9.66 10.23
N THR A 221 0.80 10.26 11.40
CA THR A 221 1.84 9.94 12.42
C THR A 221 1.72 8.54 13.01
N GLY A 222 0.59 7.86 12.77
CA GLY A 222 0.33 6.54 13.29
C GLY A 222 0.14 6.55 14.80
N ALA A 223 0.83 5.64 15.48
CA ALA A 223 0.68 5.39 16.91
C ALA A 223 2.02 4.90 17.48
N VAL A 224 2.18 5.09 18.78
CA VAL A 224 3.31 4.62 19.58
C VAL A 224 2.86 3.50 20.52
N PRO A 225 3.71 2.50 20.83
CA PRO A 225 3.39 1.50 21.85
C PRO A 225 3.15 2.16 23.21
N ASN A 226 2.19 1.64 23.97
CA ASN A 226 2.01 2.05 25.36
C ASN A 226 3.23 1.59 26.18
N SER A 227 3.78 2.49 26.98
CA SER A 227 4.85 2.15 27.91
C SER A 227 4.31 1.37 29.11
N LEU A 228 5.14 0.49 29.68
CA LEU A 228 4.82 -0.18 30.93
C LEU A 228 5.08 0.79 32.11
N GLU A 229 4.09 0.99 32.95
CA GLU A 229 4.17 1.86 34.14
C GLU A 229 4.40 1.02 35.41
N LEU A 230 5.54 0.32 35.47
CA LEU A 230 5.89 -0.53 36.62
C LEU A 230 7.39 -0.50 36.92
N PRO A 231 7.82 -0.79 38.17
CA PRO A 231 9.23 -0.83 38.53
C PRO A 231 10.02 -1.80 37.64
N GLY A 232 11.09 -1.32 37.00
CA GLY A 232 11.93 -2.10 36.09
C GLY A 232 11.46 -2.11 34.63
N ALA A 233 10.42 -1.34 34.26
CA ALA A 233 10.00 -1.17 32.87
C ALA A 233 11.06 -0.53 31.95
N ASP A 234 12.06 0.12 32.54
CA ASP A 234 13.20 0.76 31.88
C ASP A 234 14.46 -0.13 31.82
N LEU A 235 14.37 -1.38 32.29
CA LEU A 235 15.47 -2.33 32.18
C LEU A 235 15.80 -2.61 30.69
N PRO A 236 17.09 -2.75 30.32
CA PRO A 236 17.52 -2.88 28.93
C PRO A 236 17.03 -4.15 28.21
N GLN A 237 16.40 -5.09 28.92
CA GLN A 237 15.78 -6.29 28.36
C GLN A 237 14.27 -6.13 28.10
N VAL A 238 13.69 -4.98 28.44
CA VAL A 238 12.28 -4.66 28.16
C VAL A 238 12.21 -3.97 26.80
N PHE A 239 11.58 -4.65 25.84
CA PHE A 239 11.45 -4.17 24.47
C PHE A 239 9.98 -3.91 24.13
N VAL A 240 9.77 -3.02 23.16
CA VAL A 240 8.49 -2.84 22.45
C VAL A 240 8.72 -3.09 20.96
N LEU A 241 7.67 -3.43 20.21
CA LEU A 241 7.75 -3.69 18.77
C LEU A 241 6.88 -2.71 17.98
N ARG A 242 7.52 -1.82 17.22
CA ARG A 242 6.86 -0.88 16.30
C ARG A 242 7.69 -0.55 15.07
N SER A 243 9.01 -0.42 15.23
CA SER A 243 9.94 -0.02 14.17
C SER A 243 10.92 -1.13 13.79
N LYS A 244 11.58 -1.00 12.63
CA LYS A 244 12.72 -1.85 12.23
C LYS A 244 13.82 -1.85 13.29
N ALA A 245 14.14 -0.68 13.85
CA ALA A 245 15.15 -0.53 14.90
C ALA A 245 14.81 -1.38 16.13
N GLN A 246 13.56 -1.35 16.57
CA GLN A 246 13.08 -2.13 17.70
C GLN A 246 13.05 -3.64 17.41
N ALA A 247 12.61 -4.05 16.23
CA ALA A 247 12.71 -5.44 15.81
C ALA A 247 14.16 -5.93 15.82
N GLY A 248 15.09 -5.12 15.32
CA GLY A 248 16.53 -5.41 15.36
C GLY A 248 17.10 -5.54 16.78
N GLN A 249 16.64 -4.71 17.72
CA GLN A 249 17.00 -4.83 19.14
C GLN A 249 16.53 -6.17 19.73
N ILE A 250 15.28 -6.55 19.48
CA ILE A 250 14.72 -7.83 19.95
C ILE A 250 15.51 -9.00 19.34
N MET A 251 15.73 -9.01 18.02
CA MET A 251 16.47 -10.07 17.33
C MET A 251 17.92 -10.19 17.79
N SER A 252 18.56 -9.08 18.17
CA SER A 252 19.93 -9.07 18.71
C SER A 252 20.00 -9.58 20.16
N ALA A 253 18.94 -9.35 20.94
CA ALA A 253 18.87 -9.74 22.34
C ALA A 253 18.45 -11.21 22.52
N ALA A 254 17.53 -11.70 21.68
CA ALA A 254 16.98 -13.04 21.74
C ALA A 254 18.02 -14.09 21.34
N LYS A 255 18.34 -14.98 22.27
CA LYS A 255 19.26 -16.11 22.05
C LYS A 255 18.57 -17.43 22.38
N ALA A 256 19.06 -18.49 21.75
CA ALA A 256 18.68 -19.85 22.14
C ALA A 256 18.87 -20.05 23.66
N GLU A 257 18.00 -20.86 24.27
CA GLU A 257 18.02 -21.22 25.69
C GLU A 257 17.66 -20.08 26.68
N GLN A 258 17.30 -18.90 26.19
CA GLN A 258 16.73 -17.84 27.01
C GLN A 258 15.22 -18.02 27.21
N ARG A 259 14.68 -17.32 28.23
CA ARG A 259 13.25 -17.24 28.50
C ARG A 259 12.75 -15.86 28.08
N ALA A 260 11.68 -15.84 27.31
CA ALA A 260 10.95 -14.62 26.99
C ALA A 260 9.65 -14.54 27.80
N VAL A 261 9.23 -13.32 28.10
CA VAL A 261 7.90 -13.03 28.67
C VAL A 261 7.26 -11.98 27.77
N ILE A 262 6.06 -12.27 27.29
CA ILE A 262 5.26 -11.33 26.49
C ILE A 262 4.23 -10.71 27.43
N ILE A 263 4.18 -9.37 27.46
CA ILE A 263 3.23 -8.61 28.29
C ILE A 263 2.18 -8.01 27.36
N GLY A 264 1.01 -8.62 27.33
CA GLY A 264 -0.13 -8.23 26.48
C GLY A 264 -0.77 -9.46 25.81
N ASP A 265 -2.01 -9.30 25.35
CA ASP A 265 -2.85 -10.35 24.74
C ASP A 265 -3.42 -9.93 23.37
N SER A 266 -2.82 -8.90 22.76
CA SER A 266 -3.21 -8.41 21.42
C SER A 266 -2.74 -9.33 20.30
N PHE A 267 -3.19 -9.09 19.07
CA PHE A 267 -2.70 -9.81 17.88
C PHE A 267 -1.17 -9.81 17.77
N ILE A 268 -0.51 -8.66 18.00
CA ILE A 268 0.97 -8.55 17.93
C ILE A 268 1.65 -9.43 18.99
N ALA A 269 0.99 -9.69 20.12
CA ALA A 269 1.53 -10.52 21.20
C ALA A 269 1.33 -12.03 20.95
N LEU A 270 0.32 -12.38 20.14
CA LEU A 270 0.00 -13.76 19.78
C LEU A 270 0.74 -14.23 18.51
N GLU A 271 1.00 -13.31 17.58
CA GLU A 271 1.90 -13.51 16.43
C GLU A 271 3.34 -13.81 16.89
#